data_AF-A0A537ND91-F1
#
_entry.id   AF-A0A537ND91-F1
#
_cell.length_a   1.000
_cell.length_b   1.000
_cell.length_c   1.000
_cell.angle_alpha   90.00
_cell.angle_beta   90.00
_cell.angle_gamma   90.00
#
_symmetry.space_group_name_H-M   'P 1'
#
loop_
_entity.id
_entity.type
_entity.pdbx_description
1 polymer ?
#
loop_
_entity_poly.entity_id
_entity_poly.type
_entity_poly.pdbx_seq_one_letter_code
_entity_poly.pdbx_strand_id
1 'polypeptide(L)'
;MKKLPMLAATALAAALLALLAACDKPGATAPSTAAAPQRLGHAGRWLTDAQGRAVILRGFNMVNKFAPFTLSATGFGEEDAVLLQKDGFNAVRVGVIHSGVEPRPGEYDERYLDDIERTVSLLARHGILSLVDFHQDLYGPVFDGEGLPEWATLLDGMPAGASRGFPFDYFERPAVARAFDNFWHNRPGPGGVGLQDRYAAAWRHAAARFAKVEGVMGYDLMNEPFPGSLWRECSITGCREFDQRFLAPFWAKVIGAIRQSDPRTLIFYEPNVIFDFDAATYIPRLDDPRLGFSFHPYVQMAKGLGMAEQHAVTTGSALFATEWGATTDVSAIRNGADLMDGAMMSWLYWAWANKTPFKIPGIGGLLPKGSENQGIVLDLTRPRVPANVHEDRLAALARPFPRAVAGTPVRFGYDPAKRVFHLTYRPQPVGAQPLAAGAETEIFCPPRAYPQGYKVIVHGASMASAPGDNVLRLIHDRSAAEVTVRVEPR
;
A
#
# COMPACT_ATOMS: atom_id res chain seq x y z
N MET A 1 -44.46 40.57 61.54
CA MET A 1 -45.77 40.32 60.91
C MET A 1 -45.85 38.84 60.55
N LYS A 2 -46.95 38.19 60.93
CA LYS A 2 -47.24 36.75 60.78
C LYS A 2 -47.60 36.35 59.34
N LYS A 3 -47.25 35.10 58.97
CA LYS A 3 -47.94 34.04 58.15
C LYS A 3 -46.86 33.27 57.33
N LEU A 4 -46.32 32.08 57.69
CA LEU A 4 -46.81 30.68 57.87
C LEU A 4 -47.46 30.04 56.61
N PRO A 5 -47.44 28.70 56.34
CA PRO A 5 -46.61 27.53 56.77
C PRO A 5 -46.03 26.72 55.55
N MET A 6 -45.04 25.79 55.58
CA MET A 6 -44.74 24.50 56.28
C MET A 6 -45.47 23.24 55.75
N LEU A 7 -44.69 22.14 55.58
CA LEU A 7 -44.98 20.68 55.36
C LEU A 7 -44.64 20.15 53.94
N ALA A 8 -43.92 19.03 53.73
CA ALA A 8 -43.56 17.91 54.59
C ALA A 8 -42.39 17.03 54.04
N ALA A 9 -41.80 16.25 54.97
CA ALA A 9 -41.30 14.86 54.90
C ALA A 9 -40.15 14.47 53.91
N THR A 10 -38.99 13.96 54.33
CA THR A 10 -38.60 12.68 55.00
C THR A 10 -38.84 11.38 54.21
N ALA A 11 -37.81 10.50 54.23
CA ALA A 11 -37.63 9.15 53.65
C ALA A 11 -37.00 9.17 52.24
N LEU A 12 -35.85 8.56 51.92
CA LEU A 12 -35.12 7.39 52.44
C LEU A 12 -33.67 7.51 51.90
N ALA A 13 -32.68 7.89 52.69
CA ALA A 13 -31.80 7.03 53.49
C ALA A 13 -30.79 6.19 52.69
N ALA A 14 -29.52 6.51 52.93
CA ALA A 14 -28.38 5.64 52.72
C ALA A 14 -28.54 4.34 53.51
N ALA A 15 -28.93 3.25 52.83
CA ALA A 15 -28.77 1.86 53.27
C ALA A 15 -29.24 0.90 52.17
N LEU A 16 -28.56 0.88 51.03
CA LEU A 16 -28.54 -0.27 50.13
C LEU A 16 -27.17 -0.38 49.44
N LEU A 17 -26.12 -0.24 50.24
CA LEU A 17 -24.95 -1.10 50.10
C LEU A 17 -25.33 -2.47 50.67
N ALA A 18 -24.92 -3.53 49.96
CA ALA A 18 -25.03 -4.95 50.26
C ALA A 18 -26.33 -5.65 49.81
N LEU A 19 -26.14 -6.61 48.89
CA LEU A 19 -27.03 -7.71 48.50
C LEU A 19 -27.98 -7.51 47.31
N LEU A 20 -27.39 -7.21 46.14
CA LEU A 20 -27.65 -7.91 44.87
C LEU A 20 -26.33 -7.88 44.07
N ALA A 21 -25.28 -8.61 44.46
CA ALA A 21 -25.04 -9.99 44.07
C ALA A 21 -25.18 -10.23 42.55
N ALA A 22 -24.02 -10.40 41.91
CA ALA A 22 -23.79 -11.18 40.70
C ALA A 22 -24.50 -10.75 39.40
N CYS A 23 -23.83 -9.90 38.63
CA CYS A 23 -23.70 -10.10 37.19
C CYS A 23 -22.34 -9.53 36.75
N ASP A 24 -21.30 -10.36 36.91
CA ASP A 24 -20.07 -10.21 36.15
C ASP A 24 -20.44 -10.25 34.66
N LYS A 25 -20.48 -9.08 34.02
CA LYS A 25 -20.28 -9.02 32.58
C LYS A 25 -18.77 -9.12 32.36
N PRO A 26 -18.26 -10.10 31.59
CA PRO A 26 -16.86 -10.15 31.27
C PRO A 26 -16.46 -8.82 30.64
N GLY A 27 -15.44 -8.20 31.24
CA GLY A 27 -14.95 -6.89 30.84
C GLY A 27 -14.70 -6.88 29.34
N ALA A 28 -15.31 -5.91 28.66
CA ALA A 28 -14.85 -5.52 27.35
C ALA A 28 -13.41 -5.02 27.54
N THR A 29 -12.44 -5.88 27.23
CA THR A 29 -11.05 -5.51 27.06
C THR A 29 -11.02 -4.34 26.10
N ALA A 30 -10.51 -3.19 26.57
CA ALA A 30 -10.16 -2.09 25.68
C ALA A 30 -9.32 -2.65 24.52
N PRO A 31 -9.58 -2.25 23.27
CA PRO A 31 -8.76 -2.71 22.16
C PRO A 31 -7.31 -2.39 22.49
N SER A 32 -6.46 -3.42 22.49
CA SER A 32 -5.01 -3.29 22.52
C SER A 32 -4.62 -2.16 21.57
N THR A 33 -4.16 -1.04 22.12
CA THR A 33 -3.61 0.07 21.35
C THR A 33 -2.60 -0.54 20.39
N ALA A 34 -2.85 -0.46 19.08
CA ALA A 34 -1.89 -0.91 18.08
C ALA A 34 -0.57 -0.19 18.38
N ALA A 35 0.50 -0.95 18.59
CA ALA A 35 1.82 -0.35 18.76
C ALA A 35 2.08 0.59 17.57
N ALA A 36 2.62 1.78 17.85
CA ALA A 36 2.92 2.75 16.80
C ALA A 36 3.74 2.09 15.68
N PRO A 37 3.43 2.32 14.41
CA PRO A 37 4.09 1.65 13.31
C PRO A 37 5.60 1.89 13.34
N GLN A 38 6.37 0.80 13.48
CA GLN A 38 7.82 0.86 13.51
C GLN A 38 8.38 1.14 12.10
N ARG A 39 9.51 1.85 12.03
CA ARG A 39 10.25 1.99 10.77
C ARG A 39 10.69 0.62 10.29
N LEU A 40 10.37 0.30 9.04
CA LEU A 40 10.74 -0.97 8.43
C LEU A 40 12.20 -0.94 7.92
N GLY A 41 12.86 -2.08 7.99
CA GLY A 41 14.07 -2.42 7.26
C GLY A 41 13.78 -3.48 6.20
N HIS A 42 14.82 -4.11 5.67
CA HIS A 42 14.66 -5.27 4.82
C HIS A 42 15.88 -6.20 4.89
N ALA A 43 15.69 -7.44 4.47
CA ALA A 43 16.74 -8.43 4.24
C ALA A 43 16.37 -9.31 3.05
N GLY A 44 17.10 -9.16 1.95
CA GLY A 44 16.73 -9.77 0.68
C GLY A 44 15.32 -9.35 0.30
N ARG A 45 14.47 -10.31 -0.08
CA ARG A 45 13.07 -10.02 -0.44
C ARG A 45 12.18 -9.56 0.71
N TRP A 46 12.58 -9.75 1.97
CA TRP A 46 11.70 -9.55 3.12
C TRP A 46 11.78 -8.14 3.66
N LEU A 47 10.63 -7.53 3.94
CA LEU A 47 10.55 -6.39 4.85
C LEU A 47 10.76 -6.88 6.29
N THR A 48 11.42 -6.08 7.10
CA THR A 48 11.69 -6.41 8.51
C THR A 48 11.28 -5.28 9.45
N ASP A 49 10.88 -5.64 10.67
CA ASP A 49 10.67 -4.65 11.74
C ASP A 49 11.88 -4.54 12.69
N ALA A 50 11.79 -3.70 13.72
CA ALA A 50 12.88 -3.48 14.66
C ALA A 50 13.20 -4.72 15.52
N GLN A 51 12.30 -5.71 15.57
CA GLN A 51 12.51 -6.99 16.25
C GLN A 51 13.15 -8.05 15.34
N GLY A 52 13.44 -7.71 14.08
CA GLY A 52 14.00 -8.63 13.08
C GLY A 52 12.96 -9.60 12.49
N ARG A 53 11.66 -9.37 12.74
CA ARG A 53 10.58 -10.23 12.21
C ARG A 53 10.38 -9.96 10.73
N ALA A 54 10.05 -10.99 9.96
CA ALA A 54 9.62 -10.82 8.57
C ALA A 54 8.20 -10.24 8.53
N VAL A 55 8.02 -9.10 7.88
CA VAL A 55 6.75 -8.37 7.82
C VAL A 55 6.06 -8.62 6.48
N ILE A 56 4.77 -8.95 6.52
CA ILE A 56 3.93 -9.04 5.32
C ILE A 56 2.91 -7.90 5.36
N LEU A 57 2.84 -7.15 4.27
CA LEU A 57 1.94 -6.02 4.13
C LEU A 57 0.79 -6.36 3.19
N ARG A 58 -0.41 -5.94 3.57
CA ARG A 58 -1.64 -6.07 2.78
C ARG A 58 -2.47 -4.82 2.91
N GLY A 59 -3.00 -4.38 1.79
CA GLY A 59 -4.02 -3.34 1.77
C GLY A 59 -4.26 -2.81 0.37
N PHE A 60 -4.32 -1.50 0.23
CA PHE A 60 -4.92 -0.88 -0.95
C PHE A 60 -4.16 0.34 -1.44
N ASN A 61 -4.36 0.65 -2.70
CA ASN A 61 -4.08 1.96 -3.26
C ASN A 61 -5.20 2.95 -2.91
N MET A 62 -4.83 4.16 -2.51
CA MET A 62 -5.73 5.31 -2.37
C MET A 62 -5.08 6.53 -2.99
N VAL A 63 -5.58 6.92 -4.16
CA VAL A 63 -5.03 7.99 -4.99
C VAL A 63 -6.15 8.93 -5.40
N ASN A 64 -6.01 10.23 -5.16
CA ASN A 64 -6.87 11.24 -5.76
C ASN A 64 -6.15 11.89 -6.94
N LYS A 65 -6.57 11.52 -8.15
CA LYS A 65 -5.95 11.91 -9.42
C LYS A 65 -6.40 13.28 -9.92
N PHE A 66 -7.32 13.95 -9.22
CA PHE A 66 -7.90 15.24 -9.64
C PHE A 66 -7.72 16.32 -8.59
N ALA A 67 -7.46 17.54 -9.04
CA ALA A 67 -7.38 18.71 -8.17
C ALA A 67 -8.61 18.80 -7.25
N PRO A 68 -8.43 19.05 -5.94
CA PRO A 68 -7.20 19.52 -5.28
C PRO A 68 -6.17 18.43 -4.92
N PHE A 69 -6.29 17.21 -5.46
CA PHE A 69 -5.39 16.05 -5.27
C PHE A 69 -5.29 15.51 -3.84
N THR A 70 -5.82 16.22 -2.85
CA THR A 70 -5.87 15.79 -1.47
C THR A 70 -6.82 14.60 -1.30
N LEU A 71 -6.45 13.66 -0.44
CA LEU A 71 -7.30 12.51 -0.13
C LEU A 71 -8.48 12.93 0.77
N SER A 72 -8.28 13.93 1.64
CA SER A 72 -9.37 14.47 2.45
C SER A 72 -10.51 15.04 1.61
N ALA A 73 -10.22 15.64 0.45
CA ALA A 73 -11.23 16.19 -0.45
C ALA A 73 -12.11 15.12 -1.11
N THR A 74 -11.66 13.86 -1.17
CA THR A 74 -12.51 12.77 -1.67
C THR A 74 -13.49 12.27 -0.61
N GLY A 75 -13.28 12.64 0.66
CA GLY A 75 -13.98 12.07 1.82
C GLY A 75 -13.26 10.88 2.45
N PHE A 76 -12.00 10.61 2.07
CA PHE A 76 -11.19 9.59 2.75
C PHE A 76 -10.86 10.06 4.17
N GLY A 77 -11.12 9.22 5.17
CA GLY A 77 -10.95 9.62 6.57
C GLY A 77 -11.09 8.49 7.58
N GLU A 78 -11.48 8.83 8.81
CA GLU A 78 -11.51 7.94 9.97
C GLU A 78 -12.31 6.65 9.71
N GLU A 79 -13.47 6.74 9.05
CA GLU A 79 -14.30 5.55 8.76
C GLU A 79 -13.59 4.54 7.85
N ASP A 80 -12.76 5.01 6.92
CA ASP A 80 -11.94 4.15 6.07
C ASP A 80 -10.85 3.46 6.88
N ALA A 81 -10.12 4.22 7.70
CA ALA A 81 -9.05 3.68 8.53
C ALA A 81 -9.57 2.64 9.54
N VAL A 82 -10.76 2.88 10.12
CA VAL A 82 -11.45 1.91 10.99
C VAL A 82 -11.82 0.64 10.23
N LEU A 83 -12.37 0.75 9.01
CA LEU A 83 -12.75 -0.43 8.23
C LEU A 83 -11.53 -1.23 7.77
N LEU A 84 -10.48 -0.55 7.32
CA LEU A 84 -9.20 -1.17 6.96
C LEU A 84 -8.61 -1.95 8.14
N GLN A 85 -8.54 -1.32 9.32
CA GLN A 85 -8.05 -1.95 10.55
C GLN A 85 -8.91 -3.14 10.97
N LYS A 86 -10.25 -2.99 10.91
CA LYS A 86 -11.20 -4.04 11.30
C LYS A 86 -11.05 -5.30 10.44
N ASP A 87 -10.79 -5.14 9.15
CA ASP A 87 -10.59 -6.27 8.21
C ASP A 87 -9.12 -6.70 8.08
N GLY A 88 -8.21 -6.07 8.84
CA GLY A 88 -6.83 -6.55 9.07
C GLY A 88 -5.77 -5.97 8.15
N PHE A 89 -6.14 -5.06 7.26
CA PHE A 89 -5.19 -4.42 6.36
C PHE A 89 -4.23 -3.54 7.17
N ASN A 90 -2.94 -3.61 6.84
CA ASN A 90 -1.86 -2.96 7.57
C ASN A 90 -1.01 -2.04 6.67
N ALA A 91 -1.41 -1.81 5.42
CA ALA A 91 -0.74 -0.85 4.54
C ALA A 91 -1.69 -0.14 3.57
N VAL A 92 -1.33 1.08 3.16
CA VAL A 92 -1.98 1.83 2.07
C VAL A 92 -0.90 2.50 1.20
N ARG A 93 -1.01 2.38 -0.14
CA ARG A 93 -0.25 3.22 -1.08
C ARG A 93 -0.98 4.54 -1.22
N VAL A 94 -0.42 5.58 -0.62
CA VAL A 94 -0.95 6.94 -0.56
C VAL A 94 -0.40 7.70 -1.77
N GLY A 95 -1.26 7.94 -2.74
CA GLY A 95 -0.88 8.65 -3.96
C GLY A 95 -0.64 10.13 -3.70
N VAL A 96 0.49 10.61 -4.22
CA VAL A 96 0.95 11.98 -4.22
C VAL A 96 1.21 12.40 -5.66
N ILE A 97 0.62 13.51 -6.10
CA ILE A 97 0.70 13.96 -7.49
C ILE A 97 1.76 15.06 -7.57
N HIS A 98 2.76 14.93 -8.45
CA HIS A 98 3.82 15.95 -8.60
C HIS A 98 3.23 17.33 -8.92
N SER A 99 2.14 17.40 -9.69
CA SER A 99 1.37 18.64 -9.94
C SER A 99 0.82 19.29 -8.67
N GLY A 100 0.50 18.50 -7.65
CA GLY A 100 0.11 19.00 -6.32
C GLY A 100 1.31 19.40 -5.48
N VAL A 101 2.44 18.69 -5.59
CA VAL A 101 3.67 19.01 -4.83
C VAL A 101 4.33 20.30 -5.32
N GLU A 102 4.49 20.45 -6.64
CA GLU A 102 5.19 21.56 -7.30
C GLU A 102 4.28 22.19 -8.38
N PRO A 103 3.20 22.89 -8.00
CA PRO A 103 2.25 23.45 -8.97
C PRO A 103 2.87 24.51 -9.88
N ARG A 104 3.96 25.16 -9.43
CA ARG A 104 4.78 26.08 -10.24
C ARG A 104 6.25 25.71 -10.11
N PRO A 105 7.09 25.94 -11.14
CA PRO A 105 8.48 25.50 -11.13
C PRO A 105 9.26 26.06 -9.93
N GLY A 106 9.69 25.19 -9.02
CA GLY A 106 10.46 25.51 -7.81
C GLY A 106 9.63 26.03 -6.64
N GLU A 107 8.30 26.05 -6.77
CA GLU A 107 7.39 26.49 -5.70
C GLU A 107 6.58 25.29 -5.20
N TYR A 108 6.80 24.90 -3.95
CA TYR A 108 6.16 23.73 -3.34
C TYR A 108 4.88 24.11 -2.58
N ASP A 109 3.82 23.33 -2.74
CA ASP A 109 2.56 23.53 -2.01
C ASP A 109 2.60 22.82 -0.64
N GLU A 110 2.94 23.59 0.40
CA GLU A 110 2.97 23.08 1.77
C GLU A 110 1.60 22.63 2.27
N ARG A 111 0.50 23.26 1.82
CA ARG A 111 -0.85 22.90 2.27
C ARG A 111 -1.27 21.54 1.73
N TYR A 112 -0.88 21.23 0.49
CA TYR A 112 -1.08 19.91 -0.08
C TYR A 112 -0.31 18.84 0.71
N LEU A 113 0.97 19.08 0.98
CA LEU A 113 1.80 18.15 1.74
C LEU A 113 1.35 17.99 3.20
N ASP A 114 0.83 19.04 3.84
CA ASP A 114 0.20 18.96 5.17
C ASP A 114 -1.04 18.05 5.17
N ASP A 115 -1.81 18.02 4.09
CA ASP A 115 -2.97 17.13 3.99
C ASP A 115 -2.55 15.66 3.88
N ILE A 116 -1.56 15.36 3.04
CA ILE A 116 -0.99 14.03 2.92
C ILE A 116 -0.41 13.56 4.26
N GLU A 117 0.31 14.43 4.97
CA GLU A 117 0.83 14.13 6.32
C GLU A 117 -0.30 13.79 7.32
N ARG A 118 -1.42 14.54 7.29
CA ARG A 118 -2.59 14.22 8.13
C ARG A 118 -3.18 12.85 7.78
N THR A 119 -3.27 12.51 6.50
CA THR A 119 -3.77 11.18 6.07
C THR A 119 -2.83 10.06 6.51
N VAL A 120 -1.53 10.21 6.33
CA VAL A 120 -0.54 9.22 6.82
C VAL A 120 -0.62 9.08 8.33
N SER A 121 -0.70 10.19 9.06
CA SER A 121 -0.81 10.18 10.53
C SER A 121 -2.12 9.54 11.01
N LEU A 122 -3.21 9.72 10.27
CA LEU A 122 -4.47 9.02 10.51
C LEU A 122 -4.28 7.50 10.39
N LEU A 123 -3.75 7.04 9.26
CA LEU A 123 -3.50 5.61 9.03
C LEU A 123 -2.57 5.01 10.10
N ALA A 124 -1.52 5.74 10.48
CA ALA A 124 -0.58 5.33 11.52
C ALA A 124 -1.26 5.06 12.87
N ARG A 125 -2.23 5.88 13.29
CA ARG A 125 -3.00 5.66 14.54
C ARG A 125 -3.84 4.37 14.52
N HIS A 126 -4.17 3.86 13.34
CA HIS A 126 -4.86 2.58 13.16
C HIS A 126 -3.90 1.40 12.93
N GLY A 127 -2.59 1.62 13.02
CA GLY A 127 -1.57 0.58 12.77
C GLY A 127 -1.43 0.22 11.29
N ILE A 128 -1.73 1.18 10.42
CA ILE A 128 -1.64 1.05 8.95
C ILE A 128 -0.45 1.88 8.48
N LEU A 129 0.47 1.25 7.75
CA LEU A 129 1.64 1.88 7.17
C LEU A 129 1.31 2.54 5.82
N SER A 130 1.98 3.64 5.48
CA SER A 130 1.80 4.35 4.23
C SER A 130 3.03 4.26 3.34
N LEU A 131 2.84 3.75 2.11
CA LEU A 131 3.79 3.94 1.01
C LEU A 131 3.42 5.25 0.33
N VAL A 132 4.31 6.25 0.34
CA VAL A 132 4.05 7.51 -0.37
C VAL A 132 4.48 7.32 -1.82
N ASP A 133 3.54 7.45 -2.75
CA ASP A 133 3.75 7.16 -4.16
C ASP A 133 3.65 8.42 -5.01
N PHE A 134 4.71 8.79 -5.75
CA PHE A 134 4.56 9.84 -6.77
C PHE A 134 3.86 9.27 -8.01
N HIS A 135 2.53 9.36 -7.98
CA HIS A 135 1.67 8.74 -8.95
C HIS A 135 1.59 9.55 -10.26
N GLN A 136 1.51 8.86 -11.39
CA GLN A 136 1.24 9.42 -12.70
C GLN A 136 0.52 8.41 -13.58
N ASP A 137 -0.37 8.90 -14.45
CA ASP A 137 -0.82 8.20 -15.66
C ASP A 137 -0.73 9.16 -16.85
N LEU A 138 -0.31 8.64 -18.00
CA LEU A 138 -0.15 9.39 -19.25
C LEU A 138 0.67 10.67 -19.06
N TYR A 139 1.74 10.61 -18.24
CA TYR A 139 2.64 11.72 -17.90
C TYR A 139 2.00 12.82 -17.05
N GLY A 140 0.85 13.36 -17.45
CA GLY A 140 0.26 14.52 -16.80
C GLY A 140 -1.01 15.08 -17.49
N PRO A 141 -1.56 16.19 -16.97
CA PRO A 141 -2.87 16.71 -17.37
C PRO A 141 -2.95 17.21 -18.83
N VAL A 142 -1.82 17.48 -19.49
CA VAL A 142 -1.78 17.80 -20.94
C VAL A 142 -2.36 16.67 -21.79
N PHE A 143 -2.32 15.44 -21.30
CA PHE A 143 -2.77 14.25 -22.01
C PHE A 143 -4.02 13.61 -21.41
N ASP A 144 -4.83 14.39 -20.70
CA ASP A 144 -6.03 13.91 -19.99
C ASP A 144 -5.72 12.88 -18.87
N GLY A 145 -4.44 12.79 -18.47
CA GLY A 145 -3.95 12.00 -17.34
C GLY A 145 -3.55 12.87 -16.15
N GLU A 146 -2.59 12.39 -15.37
CA GLU A 146 -2.17 13.02 -14.11
C GLU A 146 -0.71 12.72 -13.79
N GLY A 147 -0.16 13.43 -12.80
CA GLY A 147 1.22 13.24 -12.36
C GLY A 147 2.02 14.51 -12.53
N LEU A 148 2.87 14.57 -13.55
CA LEU A 148 3.78 15.68 -13.77
C LEU A 148 3.02 16.94 -14.22
N PRO A 149 3.36 18.13 -13.70
CA PRO A 149 2.66 19.37 -14.00
C PRO A 149 2.85 19.83 -15.44
N GLU A 150 1.90 20.61 -15.96
CA GLU A 150 1.95 21.14 -17.33
C GLU A 150 3.25 21.89 -17.66
N TRP A 151 3.80 22.62 -16.69
CA TRP A 151 5.07 23.34 -16.87
C TRP A 151 6.27 22.40 -17.10
N ALA A 152 6.15 21.12 -16.68
CA ALA A 152 7.13 20.07 -16.89
C ALA A 152 6.86 19.24 -18.16
N THR A 153 5.83 19.56 -18.95
CA THR A 153 5.47 18.83 -20.17
C THR A 153 6.06 19.50 -21.41
N LEU A 154 7.15 18.95 -21.94
CA LEU A 154 7.82 19.48 -23.13
C LEU A 154 7.46 18.64 -24.37
N LEU A 155 6.85 19.28 -25.36
CA LEU A 155 6.43 18.61 -26.61
C LEU A 155 7.29 18.95 -27.84
N ASP A 156 8.29 19.83 -27.68
CA ASP A 156 9.12 20.34 -28.79
C ASP A 156 8.30 20.86 -29.99
N GLY A 157 7.18 21.54 -29.72
CA GLY A 157 6.28 22.08 -30.75
C GLY A 157 5.31 21.07 -31.36
N MET A 158 5.36 19.80 -30.95
CA MET A 158 4.37 18.80 -31.33
C MET A 158 3.01 19.13 -30.68
N PRO A 159 1.89 19.10 -31.42
CA PRO A 159 0.57 19.22 -30.82
C PRO A 159 0.30 17.99 -29.94
N ALA A 160 -0.42 18.16 -28.82
CA ALA A 160 -0.78 17.04 -27.95
C ALA A 160 -1.56 15.95 -28.71
N GLY A 161 -2.34 16.32 -29.74
CA GLY A 161 -3.11 15.39 -30.56
C GLY A 161 -4.43 14.95 -29.90
N ALA A 162 -5.24 14.22 -30.66
CA ALA A 162 -6.51 13.68 -30.19
C ALA A 162 -6.31 12.50 -29.23
N SER A 163 -7.08 12.46 -28.15
CA SER A 163 -7.07 11.36 -27.19
C SER A 163 -7.91 10.18 -27.68
N ARG A 164 -7.37 8.98 -27.45
CA ARG A 164 -8.02 7.66 -27.54
C ARG A 164 -8.34 7.10 -26.15
N GLY A 165 -8.00 7.86 -25.11
CA GLY A 165 -8.19 7.53 -23.71
C GLY A 165 -7.10 6.62 -23.15
N PHE A 166 -7.03 6.56 -21.83
CA PHE A 166 -6.21 5.57 -21.13
C PHE A 166 -6.74 4.14 -21.39
N PRO A 167 -5.85 3.13 -21.54
CA PRO A 167 -4.39 3.23 -21.59
C PRO A 167 -3.83 3.44 -23.00
N PHE A 168 -4.68 3.50 -24.04
CA PHE A 168 -4.27 3.54 -25.45
C PHE A 168 -3.38 4.73 -25.81
N ASP A 169 -3.57 5.87 -25.15
CA ASP A 169 -2.76 7.08 -25.40
C ASP A 169 -1.26 6.90 -25.14
N TYR A 170 -0.84 5.95 -24.29
CA TYR A 170 0.60 5.63 -24.15
C TYR A 170 1.22 5.15 -25.47
N PHE A 171 0.45 4.42 -26.27
CA PHE A 171 0.94 3.74 -27.48
C PHE A 171 0.52 4.44 -28.77
N GLU A 172 -0.62 5.13 -28.75
CA GLU A 172 -1.25 5.73 -29.93
C GLU A 172 -1.09 7.25 -30.02
N ARG A 173 -0.70 7.94 -28.95
CA ARG A 173 -0.55 9.42 -28.91
C ARG A 173 0.94 9.79 -28.86
N PRO A 174 1.61 10.09 -30.00
CA PRO A 174 3.07 10.28 -30.05
C PRO A 174 3.60 11.40 -29.15
N ALA A 175 2.75 12.39 -28.83
CA ALA A 175 3.11 13.47 -27.94
C ALA A 175 3.36 12.99 -26.50
N VAL A 176 2.69 11.93 -26.04
CA VAL A 176 2.96 11.30 -24.73
C VAL A 176 4.37 10.75 -24.70
N ALA A 177 4.74 9.94 -25.70
CA ALA A 177 6.10 9.41 -25.83
C ALA A 177 7.15 10.53 -25.89
N ARG A 178 6.87 11.63 -26.62
CA ARG A 178 7.75 12.80 -26.68
C ARG A 178 7.95 13.48 -25.32
N ALA A 179 6.90 13.61 -24.51
CA ALA A 179 7.02 14.19 -23.16
C ALA A 179 7.93 13.32 -22.28
N PHE A 180 7.73 12.00 -22.30
CA PHE A 180 8.61 11.05 -21.62
C PHE A 180 10.05 11.12 -22.15
N ASP A 181 10.27 11.15 -23.47
CA ASP A 181 11.62 11.28 -24.04
C ASP A 181 12.33 12.53 -23.51
N ASN A 182 11.63 13.67 -23.45
CA ASN A 182 12.18 14.91 -22.93
C ASN A 182 12.49 14.84 -21.43
N PHE A 183 11.65 14.16 -20.65
CA PHE A 183 11.92 13.87 -19.25
C PHE A 183 13.16 12.96 -19.08
N TRP A 184 13.25 11.86 -19.83
CA TRP A 184 14.36 10.91 -19.75
C TRP A 184 15.71 11.52 -20.15
N HIS A 185 15.70 12.48 -21.08
CA HIS A 185 16.89 13.25 -21.45
C HIS A 185 17.20 14.43 -20.51
N ASN A 186 16.43 14.58 -19.42
CA ASN A 186 16.56 15.68 -18.46
C ASN A 186 16.58 17.06 -19.16
N ARG A 187 15.73 17.25 -20.18
CA ARG A 187 15.72 18.49 -20.96
C ARG A 187 15.48 19.70 -20.03
N PRO A 188 16.08 20.87 -20.31
CA PRO A 188 15.82 22.06 -19.51
C PRO A 188 14.37 22.50 -19.63
N GLY A 189 13.66 22.54 -18.50
CA GLY A 189 12.35 23.15 -18.37
C GLY A 189 12.43 24.64 -18.01
N PRO A 190 11.35 25.22 -17.47
CA PRO A 190 11.35 26.60 -16.99
C PRO A 190 12.52 26.92 -16.04
N GLY A 191 13.15 28.07 -16.25
CA GLY A 191 14.34 28.49 -15.51
C GLY A 191 15.64 27.76 -15.89
N GLY A 192 15.65 26.98 -16.97
CA GLY A 192 16.85 26.28 -17.47
C GLY A 192 17.26 25.07 -16.63
N VAL A 193 16.43 24.65 -15.68
CA VAL A 193 16.68 23.48 -14.82
C VAL A 193 16.13 22.22 -15.49
N GLY A 194 16.89 21.13 -15.47
CA GLY A 194 16.46 19.84 -16.03
C GLY A 194 15.19 19.30 -15.36
N LEU A 195 14.32 18.65 -16.15
CA LEU A 195 13.06 18.08 -15.66
C LEU A 195 13.26 17.05 -14.53
N GLN A 196 14.25 16.15 -14.65
CA GLN A 196 14.56 15.18 -13.60
C GLN A 196 15.18 15.86 -12.38
N ASP A 197 15.93 16.95 -12.57
CA ASP A 197 16.52 17.70 -11.46
C ASP A 197 15.43 18.37 -10.61
N ARG A 198 14.38 18.91 -11.25
CA ARG A 198 13.20 19.43 -10.54
C ARG A 198 12.41 18.32 -9.86
N TYR A 199 12.17 17.22 -10.55
CA TYR A 199 11.48 16.06 -9.98
C TYR A 199 12.21 15.51 -8.74
N ALA A 200 13.53 15.35 -8.81
CA ALA A 200 14.36 14.93 -7.68
C ALA A 200 14.36 15.96 -6.54
N ALA A 201 14.33 17.26 -6.85
CA ALA A 201 14.21 18.31 -5.84
C ALA A 201 12.83 18.29 -5.13
N ALA A 202 11.74 18.06 -5.87
CA ALA A 202 10.40 17.87 -5.32
C ALA A 202 10.34 16.66 -4.38
N TRP A 203 10.96 15.54 -4.77
CA TRP A 203 11.11 14.37 -3.91
C TRP A 203 11.92 14.66 -2.65
N ARG A 204 13.07 15.34 -2.76
CA ARG A 204 13.88 15.74 -1.59
C ARG A 204 13.07 16.59 -0.62
N HIS A 205 12.25 17.51 -1.15
CA HIS A 205 11.40 18.40 -0.37
C HIS A 205 10.30 17.62 0.36
N ALA A 206 9.56 16.76 -0.35
CA ALA A 206 8.55 15.89 0.23
C ALA A 206 9.14 14.94 1.28
N ALA A 207 10.28 14.30 0.98
CA ALA A 207 10.98 13.41 1.90
C ALA A 207 11.45 14.13 3.17
N ALA A 208 11.89 15.39 3.09
CA ALA A 208 12.29 16.17 4.27
C ALA A 208 11.15 16.34 5.30
N ARG A 209 9.90 16.40 4.81
CA ARG A 209 8.69 16.36 5.64
C ARG A 209 8.43 14.94 6.13
N PHE A 210 8.20 14.00 5.21
CA PHE A 210 7.74 12.65 5.54
C PHE A 210 8.74 11.84 6.37
N ALA A 211 10.03 12.17 6.35
CA ALA A 211 11.05 11.57 7.21
C ALA A 211 10.73 11.67 8.71
N LYS A 212 9.92 12.66 9.09
CA LYS A 212 9.53 12.95 10.48
C LYS A 212 8.17 12.37 10.85
N VAL A 213 7.43 11.84 9.88
CA VAL A 213 6.05 11.37 10.06
C VAL A 213 6.06 9.89 10.40
N GLU A 214 5.45 9.53 11.53
CA GLU A 214 5.25 8.11 11.88
C GLU A 214 4.29 7.44 10.91
N GLY A 215 4.48 6.15 10.65
CA GLY A 215 3.65 5.38 9.72
C GLY A 215 4.09 5.43 8.26
N VAL A 216 4.99 6.34 7.85
CA VAL A 216 5.63 6.25 6.54
C VAL A 216 6.57 5.04 6.51
N MET A 217 6.25 4.05 5.69
CA MET A 217 7.14 2.88 5.51
C MET A 217 8.15 3.07 4.39
N GLY A 218 7.81 3.84 3.37
CA GLY A 218 8.67 4.03 2.22
C GLY A 218 8.17 5.07 1.22
N TYR A 219 9.01 5.32 0.22
CA TYR A 219 8.74 6.19 -0.92
C TYR A 219 8.76 5.37 -2.21
N ASP A 220 7.66 5.35 -2.96
CA ASP A 220 7.56 4.73 -4.29
C ASP A 220 7.82 5.80 -5.35
N LEU A 221 8.96 5.69 -6.02
CA LEU A 221 9.60 6.85 -6.66
C LEU A 221 8.81 7.45 -7.82
N MET A 222 8.13 6.61 -8.61
CA MET A 222 7.26 7.03 -9.70
C MET A 222 6.47 5.82 -10.17
N ASN A 223 5.14 5.97 -10.20
CA ASN A 223 4.23 4.97 -10.74
C ASN A 223 4.48 4.73 -12.23
N GLU A 224 4.59 3.47 -12.63
CA GLU A 224 4.55 3.00 -14.02
C GLU A 224 5.39 3.82 -15.03
N PRO A 225 6.73 3.92 -14.84
CA PRO A 225 7.60 4.66 -15.75
C PRO A 225 7.47 4.18 -17.21
N PHE A 226 7.00 5.04 -18.11
CA PHE A 226 6.85 4.70 -19.52
C PHE A 226 8.14 5.00 -20.31
N PRO A 227 8.65 4.05 -21.12
CA PRO A 227 9.93 4.19 -21.84
C PRO A 227 9.92 5.18 -23.02
N GLY A 228 8.83 5.92 -23.21
CA GLY A 228 8.73 6.90 -24.29
C GLY A 228 8.79 6.23 -25.67
N SER A 229 9.57 6.77 -26.59
CA SER A 229 9.69 6.24 -27.95
C SER A 229 10.26 4.82 -28.02
N LEU A 230 10.92 4.33 -26.97
CA LEU A 230 11.53 2.99 -26.92
C LEU A 230 10.54 1.87 -26.53
N TRP A 231 9.26 2.16 -26.34
CA TRP A 231 8.30 1.17 -25.83
C TRP A 231 8.16 -0.08 -26.71
N ARG A 232 8.32 0.07 -28.04
CA ARG A 232 8.20 -1.05 -28.99
C ARG A 232 9.31 -2.05 -28.79
N GLU A 233 10.53 -1.58 -28.63
CA GLU A 233 11.71 -2.39 -28.31
C GLU A 233 11.55 -3.09 -26.95
N CYS A 234 10.93 -2.42 -25.96
CA CYS A 234 10.64 -3.02 -24.65
C CYS A 234 9.67 -4.21 -24.72
N SER A 235 8.68 -4.16 -25.61
CA SER A 235 7.53 -5.08 -25.61
C SER A 235 7.83 -6.55 -25.96
N ILE A 236 9.02 -6.87 -26.46
CA ILE A 236 9.35 -8.24 -26.89
C ILE A 236 10.03 -9.03 -25.75
N THR A 237 11.09 -8.48 -25.17
CA THR A 237 11.92 -9.16 -24.15
C THR A 237 12.20 -8.31 -22.91
N GLY A 238 11.64 -7.11 -22.82
CA GLY A 238 12.15 -6.04 -21.95
C GLY A 238 13.23 -5.22 -22.65
N CYS A 239 13.53 -4.03 -22.11
CA CYS A 239 14.49 -3.10 -22.70
C CYS A 239 15.66 -2.82 -21.79
N ARG A 240 16.77 -3.52 -22.04
CA ARG A 240 18.04 -3.29 -21.34
C ARG A 240 18.56 -1.87 -21.59
N GLU A 241 18.39 -1.37 -22.81
CA GLU A 241 18.86 -0.03 -23.16
C GLU A 241 18.19 1.05 -22.31
N PHE A 242 16.85 1.02 -22.23
CA PHE A 242 16.09 1.97 -21.44
C PHE A 242 16.43 1.85 -19.95
N ASP A 243 16.36 0.64 -19.40
CA ASP A 243 16.58 0.40 -17.98
C ASP A 243 17.97 0.83 -17.51
N GLN A 244 19.01 0.61 -18.32
CA GLN A 244 20.39 0.90 -17.93
C GLN A 244 20.84 2.33 -18.26
N ARG A 245 20.39 2.91 -19.39
CA ARG A 245 20.85 4.24 -19.83
C ARG A 245 20.00 5.39 -19.30
N PHE A 246 18.72 5.14 -19.01
CA PHE A 246 17.79 6.20 -18.61
C PHE A 246 17.21 5.95 -17.22
N LEU A 247 16.59 4.79 -17.01
CA LEU A 247 15.81 4.55 -15.79
C LEU A 247 16.69 4.41 -14.53
N ALA A 248 17.75 3.58 -14.59
CA ALA A 248 18.64 3.40 -13.43
C ALA A 248 19.42 4.68 -13.05
N PRO A 249 19.98 5.48 -13.99
CA PRO A 249 20.54 6.79 -13.66
C PRO A 249 19.53 7.76 -13.06
N PHE A 250 18.27 7.73 -13.54
CA PHE A 250 17.19 8.53 -12.95
C PHE A 250 16.89 8.10 -11.51
N TRP A 251 16.78 6.80 -11.23
CA TRP A 251 16.63 6.29 -9.87
C TRP A 251 17.79 6.70 -8.96
N ALA A 252 19.04 6.55 -9.41
CA ALA A 252 20.20 6.99 -8.66
C ALA A 252 20.13 8.49 -8.31
N LYS A 253 19.67 9.33 -9.25
CA LYS A 253 19.47 10.77 -9.03
C LYS A 253 18.42 11.04 -7.95
N VAL A 254 17.23 10.43 -8.05
CA VAL A 254 16.14 10.66 -7.09
C VAL A 254 16.50 10.10 -5.71
N ILE A 255 17.09 8.90 -5.64
CA ILE A 255 17.60 8.31 -4.40
C ILE A 255 18.62 9.25 -3.75
N GLY A 256 19.61 9.71 -4.50
CA GLY A 256 20.63 10.64 -3.99
C GLY A 256 20.05 11.96 -3.49
N ALA A 257 18.98 12.45 -4.12
CA ALA A 257 18.28 13.66 -3.66
C ALA A 257 17.50 13.41 -2.36
N ILE A 258 16.76 12.31 -2.26
CA ILE A 258 16.03 11.91 -1.03
C ILE A 258 17.01 11.71 0.13
N ARG A 259 18.15 11.04 -0.09
CA ARG A 259 19.15 10.78 0.97
C ARG A 259 19.80 12.02 1.55
N GLN A 260 19.69 13.19 0.89
CA GLN A 260 20.11 14.46 1.48
C GLN A 260 19.20 14.92 2.63
N SER A 261 17.94 14.46 2.68
CA SER A 261 16.97 14.83 3.72
C SER A 261 16.45 13.66 4.56
N ASP A 262 16.48 12.43 4.04
CA ASP A 262 16.06 11.22 4.75
C ASP A 262 17.05 10.04 4.55
N PRO A 263 17.93 9.77 5.53
CA PRO A 263 18.89 8.67 5.43
C PRO A 263 18.32 7.29 5.78
N ARG A 264 17.04 7.16 6.16
CA ARG A 264 16.51 5.94 6.83
C ARG A 264 15.24 5.37 6.23
N THR A 265 14.40 6.13 5.55
CA THR A 265 13.15 5.57 5.00
C THR A 265 13.46 4.65 3.81
N LEU A 266 12.72 3.54 3.67
CA LEU A 266 12.88 2.66 2.50
C LEU A 266 12.52 3.41 1.22
N ILE A 267 13.22 3.12 0.13
CA ILE A 267 12.88 3.67 -1.19
C ILE A 267 12.55 2.50 -2.11
N PHE A 268 11.38 2.57 -2.74
CA PHE A 268 10.87 1.60 -3.69
C PHE A 268 11.00 2.17 -5.10
N TYR A 269 11.64 1.41 -5.98
CA TYR A 269 11.77 1.76 -7.39
C TYR A 269 11.02 0.75 -8.24
N GLU A 270 10.32 1.25 -9.26
CA GLU A 270 9.57 0.43 -10.20
C GLU A 270 10.40 0.08 -11.45
N PRO A 271 10.11 -1.04 -12.12
CA PRO A 271 10.55 -1.29 -13.49
C PRO A 271 9.84 -0.31 -14.45
N ASN A 272 10.23 -0.26 -15.72
CA ASN A 272 9.38 0.40 -16.70
C ASN A 272 8.03 -0.37 -16.85
N VAL A 273 6.94 0.34 -17.14
CA VAL A 273 5.55 -0.18 -17.15
C VAL A 273 5.32 -1.36 -18.09
N ILE A 274 6.20 -1.61 -19.06
CA ILE A 274 6.07 -2.77 -19.94
C ILE A 274 6.25 -4.08 -19.16
N PHE A 275 6.84 -4.03 -17.95
CA PHE A 275 6.89 -5.14 -17.00
C PHE A 275 5.49 -5.70 -16.66
N ASP A 276 4.48 -4.83 -16.59
CA ASP A 276 3.09 -5.20 -16.28
C ASP A 276 2.49 -6.14 -17.32
N PHE A 277 3.04 -6.08 -18.54
CA PHE A 277 2.73 -6.92 -19.69
C PHE A 277 3.75 -8.06 -19.87
N ASP A 278 4.36 -8.48 -18.77
CA ASP A 278 5.29 -9.60 -18.63
C ASP A 278 6.62 -9.46 -19.39
N ALA A 279 7.09 -8.24 -19.63
CA ALA A 279 8.46 -7.98 -20.08
C ALA A 279 9.46 -8.01 -18.92
N ALA A 280 10.70 -8.41 -19.18
CA ALA A 280 11.73 -8.43 -18.14
C ALA A 280 12.24 -7.02 -17.83
N THR A 281 12.68 -6.80 -16.60
CA THR A 281 13.50 -5.64 -16.23
C THR A 281 14.99 -6.00 -16.20
N TYR A 282 15.82 -5.01 -16.48
CA TYR A 282 17.28 -5.08 -16.50
C TYR A 282 17.93 -3.95 -15.70
N ILE A 283 17.18 -3.31 -14.80
CA ILE A 283 17.71 -2.34 -13.84
C ILE A 283 18.82 -3.04 -13.04
N PRO A 284 20.05 -2.50 -12.99
CA PRO A 284 21.11 -3.09 -12.20
C PRO A 284 20.86 -2.85 -10.70
N ARG A 285 21.65 -3.50 -9.85
CA ARG A 285 21.70 -3.13 -8.43
C ARG A 285 22.07 -1.65 -8.31
N LEU A 286 21.23 -0.90 -7.58
CA LEU A 286 21.46 0.51 -7.25
C LEU A 286 22.20 0.63 -5.92
N ASP A 287 22.96 1.72 -5.76
CA ASP A 287 23.81 1.95 -4.58
C ASP A 287 23.03 2.61 -3.43
N ASP A 288 22.15 1.85 -2.81
CA ASP A 288 21.51 2.20 -1.54
C ASP A 288 21.14 0.93 -0.76
N PRO A 289 21.44 0.85 0.56
CA PRO A 289 21.20 -0.36 1.32
C PRO A 289 19.73 -0.56 1.73
N ARG A 290 18.83 0.38 1.42
CA ARG A 290 17.45 0.45 1.93
C ARG A 290 16.44 0.55 0.78
N LEU A 291 16.65 -0.31 -0.22
CA LEU A 291 15.82 -0.37 -1.42
C LEU A 291 14.84 -1.53 -1.42
N GLY A 292 13.63 -1.26 -1.93
CA GLY A 292 12.67 -2.25 -2.35
C GLY A 292 12.41 -2.14 -3.86
N PHE A 293 11.99 -3.25 -4.45
CA PHE A 293 11.46 -3.33 -5.80
C PHE A 293 9.94 -3.37 -5.72
N SER A 294 9.31 -2.28 -6.16
CA SER A 294 7.86 -2.18 -6.38
C SER A 294 7.54 -2.62 -7.82
N PHE A 295 6.43 -3.34 -8.02
CA PHE A 295 6.06 -3.85 -9.35
C PHE A 295 4.58 -4.22 -9.42
N HIS A 296 4.01 -4.26 -10.63
CA HIS A 296 2.59 -4.54 -10.86
C HIS A 296 2.37 -5.81 -11.71
N PRO A 297 1.84 -6.92 -11.14
CA PRO A 297 1.63 -8.15 -11.89
C PRO A 297 0.20 -8.23 -12.48
N TYR A 298 -0.06 -7.47 -13.56
CA TYR A 298 -1.41 -7.33 -14.14
C TYR A 298 -1.84 -8.44 -15.11
N VAL A 299 -0.96 -8.92 -16.00
CA VAL A 299 -1.35 -9.84 -17.08
C VAL A 299 -1.17 -11.31 -16.69
N GLN A 300 0.06 -11.84 -16.67
CA GLN A 300 0.34 -13.20 -16.18
C GLN A 300 0.95 -13.11 -14.79
N MET A 301 0.09 -12.93 -13.78
CA MET A 301 0.52 -12.67 -12.41
C MET A 301 1.60 -13.64 -11.89
N ALA A 302 1.46 -14.95 -12.12
CA ALA A 302 2.47 -15.92 -11.70
C ALA A 302 3.84 -15.71 -12.37
N LYS A 303 3.86 -15.32 -13.65
CA LYS A 303 5.08 -14.98 -14.39
C LYS A 303 5.68 -13.69 -13.84
N GLY A 304 4.88 -12.63 -13.68
CA GLY A 304 5.31 -11.35 -13.10
C GLY A 304 5.93 -11.52 -11.71
N LEU A 305 5.28 -12.30 -10.83
CA LEU A 305 5.80 -12.65 -9.50
C LEU A 305 7.16 -13.34 -9.57
N GLY A 306 7.33 -14.32 -10.47
CA GLY A 306 8.60 -15.02 -10.65
C GLY A 306 9.73 -14.11 -11.17
N MET A 307 9.43 -13.23 -12.13
CA MET A 307 10.40 -12.24 -12.63
C MET A 307 10.81 -11.25 -11.54
N ALA A 308 9.86 -10.76 -10.75
CA ALA A 308 10.14 -9.87 -9.63
C ALA A 308 11.03 -10.55 -8.59
N GLU A 309 10.74 -11.81 -8.23
CA GLU A 309 11.58 -12.55 -7.30
C GLU A 309 13.02 -12.73 -7.80
N GLN A 310 13.19 -13.07 -9.08
CA GLN A 310 14.52 -13.15 -9.70
C GLN A 310 15.26 -11.80 -9.66
N HIS A 311 14.54 -10.70 -9.90
CA HIS A 311 15.11 -9.35 -9.83
C HIS A 311 15.56 -8.99 -8.42
N ALA A 312 14.74 -9.26 -7.40
CA ALA A 312 15.11 -9.02 -6.00
C ALA A 312 16.30 -9.88 -5.54
N VAL A 313 16.40 -11.13 -5.98
CA VAL A 313 17.59 -11.96 -5.71
C VAL A 313 18.84 -11.33 -6.34
N THR A 314 18.72 -10.80 -7.55
CA THR A 314 19.85 -10.21 -8.28
C THR A 314 20.32 -8.88 -7.68
N THR A 315 19.37 -8.05 -7.23
CA THR A 315 19.65 -6.69 -6.72
C THR A 315 19.83 -6.64 -5.21
N GLY A 316 19.28 -7.60 -4.47
CA GLY A 316 19.21 -7.61 -3.02
C GLY A 316 18.13 -6.69 -2.43
N SER A 317 17.19 -6.21 -3.25
CA SER A 317 16.07 -5.36 -2.82
C SER A 317 14.92 -6.16 -2.19
N ALA A 318 14.16 -5.51 -1.29
CA ALA A 318 12.88 -6.04 -0.82
C ALA A 318 11.89 -6.23 -1.97
N LEU A 319 10.84 -7.05 -1.78
CA LEU A 319 9.77 -7.24 -2.76
C LEU A 319 8.44 -6.68 -2.29
N PHE A 320 7.75 -5.96 -3.17
CA PHE A 320 6.42 -5.44 -2.91
C PHE A 320 5.60 -5.34 -4.19
N ALA A 321 4.50 -6.10 -4.29
CA ALA A 321 3.51 -5.89 -5.35
C ALA A 321 2.63 -4.67 -5.02
N THR A 322 3.03 -3.49 -5.46
CA THR A 322 2.42 -2.20 -5.10
C THR A 322 1.09 -1.93 -5.79
N GLU A 323 0.79 -2.69 -6.83
CA GLU A 323 -0.49 -2.62 -7.53
C GLU A 323 -0.82 -3.97 -8.17
N TRP A 324 -2.04 -4.44 -8.01
CA TRP A 324 -2.59 -5.58 -8.74
C TRP A 324 -4.11 -5.55 -8.64
N GLY A 325 -4.77 -6.37 -9.46
CA GLY A 325 -6.22 -6.46 -9.45
C GLY A 325 -6.83 -5.59 -10.54
N ALA A 326 -7.41 -4.44 -10.17
CA ALA A 326 -8.16 -3.57 -11.09
C ALA A 326 -9.30 -4.32 -11.81
N THR A 327 -10.02 -5.17 -11.08
CA THR A 327 -11.12 -5.98 -11.62
C THR A 327 -12.34 -5.96 -10.70
N THR A 328 -13.51 -6.18 -11.29
CA THR A 328 -14.76 -6.37 -10.56
C THR A 328 -15.09 -7.85 -10.35
N ASP A 329 -14.35 -8.76 -10.98
CA ASP A 329 -14.53 -10.21 -10.88
C ASP A 329 -13.94 -10.75 -9.57
N VAL A 330 -14.82 -11.10 -8.64
CA VAL A 330 -14.47 -11.67 -7.33
C VAL A 330 -13.66 -12.96 -7.45
N SER A 331 -13.88 -13.78 -8.49
CA SER A 331 -13.11 -15.02 -8.68
C SER A 331 -11.67 -14.71 -9.08
N ALA A 332 -11.47 -13.74 -9.97
CA ALA A 332 -10.14 -13.25 -10.32
C ALA A 332 -9.42 -12.64 -9.10
N ILE A 333 -10.13 -11.88 -8.25
CA ILE A 333 -9.58 -11.33 -7.00
C ILE A 333 -9.12 -12.46 -6.07
N ARG A 334 -9.94 -13.50 -5.87
CA ARG A 334 -9.58 -14.65 -5.02
C ARG A 334 -8.36 -15.39 -5.56
N ASN A 335 -8.35 -15.68 -6.87
CA ASN A 335 -7.24 -16.37 -7.50
C ASN A 335 -5.94 -15.57 -7.40
N GLY A 336 -6.00 -14.25 -7.59
CA GLY A 336 -4.84 -13.37 -7.42
C GLY A 336 -4.34 -13.32 -5.98
N ALA A 337 -5.25 -13.26 -5.00
CA ALA A 337 -4.88 -13.34 -3.58
C ALA A 337 -4.22 -14.69 -3.24
N ASP A 338 -4.71 -15.80 -3.80
CA ASP A 338 -4.11 -17.13 -3.61
C ASP A 338 -2.69 -17.21 -4.21
N LEU A 339 -2.46 -16.62 -5.39
CA LEU A 339 -1.12 -16.52 -5.99
C LEU A 339 -0.16 -15.67 -5.14
N MET A 340 -0.63 -14.53 -4.64
CA MET A 340 0.15 -13.68 -3.73
C MET A 340 0.49 -14.38 -2.42
N ASP A 341 -0.46 -15.14 -1.85
CA ASP A 341 -0.24 -15.96 -0.65
C ASP A 341 0.81 -17.04 -0.92
N GLY A 342 0.68 -17.78 -2.03
CA GLY A 342 1.62 -18.82 -2.43
C GLY A 342 3.03 -18.29 -2.69
N ALA A 343 3.15 -17.06 -3.19
CA ALA A 343 4.42 -16.36 -3.35
C ALA A 343 4.92 -15.68 -2.06
N MET A 344 4.17 -15.70 -0.96
CA MET A 344 4.45 -14.95 0.28
C MET A 344 4.73 -13.47 0.04
N MET A 345 3.94 -12.86 -0.85
CA MET A 345 4.15 -11.51 -1.35
C MET A 345 3.43 -10.48 -0.46
N SER A 346 4.10 -9.37 -0.15
CA SER A 346 3.42 -8.16 0.33
C SER A 346 2.72 -7.49 -0.84
N TRP A 347 1.49 -7.02 -0.67
CA TRP A 347 0.72 -6.47 -1.77
C TRP A 347 -0.23 -5.33 -1.41
N LEU A 348 -0.53 -4.48 -2.40
CA LEU A 348 -1.52 -3.41 -2.33
C LEU A 348 -2.47 -3.54 -3.54
N TYR A 349 -3.75 -3.78 -3.27
CA TYR A 349 -4.78 -3.98 -4.30
C TYR A 349 -5.22 -2.64 -4.90
N TRP A 350 -5.40 -2.59 -6.22
CA TRP A 350 -6.03 -1.46 -6.90
C TRP A 350 -7.55 -1.66 -6.99
N ALA A 351 -8.38 -0.92 -6.25
CA ALA A 351 -8.04 0.16 -5.30
C ALA A 351 -9.05 0.24 -4.13
N TRP A 352 -8.77 1.06 -3.11
CA TRP A 352 -9.71 1.31 -2.02
C TRP A 352 -10.98 2.01 -2.51
N ALA A 353 -10.79 3.08 -3.27
CA ALA A 353 -11.83 3.75 -4.04
C ALA A 353 -11.20 4.15 -5.38
N ASN A 354 -11.99 4.06 -6.45
CA ASN A 354 -11.57 4.56 -7.76
C ASN A 354 -12.75 5.34 -8.33
N LYS A 355 -12.57 6.65 -8.55
CA LYS A 355 -13.57 7.51 -9.20
C LYS A 355 -13.05 8.06 -10.53
N THR A 356 -11.91 7.58 -11.04
CA THR A 356 -11.35 8.05 -12.30
C THR A 356 -12.34 7.73 -13.42
N PRO A 357 -13.00 8.74 -14.01
CA PRO A 357 -13.86 8.51 -15.13
C PRO A 357 -12.94 8.29 -16.32
N PHE A 358 -12.78 7.04 -16.77
CA PHE A 358 -12.18 6.76 -18.07
C PHE A 358 -13.11 7.32 -19.14
N LYS A 359 -12.97 8.61 -19.44
CA LYS A 359 -13.73 9.26 -20.51
C LYS A 359 -13.10 8.81 -21.82
N ILE A 360 -13.62 7.72 -22.40
CA ILE A 360 -13.30 7.32 -23.78
C ILE A 360 -14.48 7.73 -24.67
N PRO A 361 -14.38 8.83 -25.46
CA PRO A 361 -15.40 9.19 -26.43
C PRO A 361 -15.52 8.10 -27.51
N GLY A 362 -16.71 7.57 -27.74
CA GLY A 362 -17.02 6.70 -28.88
C GLY A 362 -16.73 5.20 -28.73
N ILE A 363 -16.22 4.73 -27.59
CA ILE A 363 -15.85 3.31 -27.39
C ILE A 363 -16.28 2.73 -26.04
N GLY A 364 -17.35 3.27 -25.43
CA GLY A 364 -17.88 2.87 -24.11
C GLY A 364 -18.35 1.39 -23.98
N GLY A 365 -18.01 0.52 -24.93
CA GLY A 365 -18.23 -0.93 -24.88
C GLY A 365 -16.98 -1.81 -25.01
N LEU A 366 -15.76 -1.26 -25.14
CA LEU A 366 -14.52 -2.08 -25.26
C LEU A 366 -13.66 -2.14 -24.00
N LEU A 367 -13.86 -1.27 -23.00
CA LEU A 367 -13.41 -1.54 -21.64
C LEU A 367 -14.52 -2.29 -20.88
N PRO A 368 -14.19 -3.19 -19.93
CA PRO A 368 -15.20 -3.82 -19.10
C PRO A 368 -16.07 -2.73 -18.46
N LYS A 369 -17.40 -2.82 -18.60
CA LYS A 369 -18.33 -1.96 -17.85
C LYS A 369 -17.91 -1.94 -16.37
N GLY A 370 -17.73 -0.77 -15.76
CA GLY A 370 -17.45 -0.63 -14.33
C GLY A 370 -15.98 -0.46 -13.93
N SER A 371 -15.10 0.03 -14.81
CA SER A 371 -13.74 0.46 -14.46
C SER A 371 -13.73 1.56 -13.37
N GLU A 372 -14.70 2.46 -13.43
CA GLU A 372 -15.07 3.47 -12.43
C GLU A 372 -15.62 2.86 -11.12
N ASN A 373 -15.73 1.54 -11.06
CA ASN A 373 -16.30 0.76 -9.97
C ASN A 373 -15.34 -0.36 -9.54
N GLN A 374 -14.05 -0.29 -9.86
CA GLN A 374 -13.02 -1.26 -9.41
C GLN A 374 -12.68 -1.11 -7.91
N GLY A 375 -13.07 0.01 -7.30
CA GLY A 375 -12.86 0.26 -5.88
C GLY A 375 -13.63 -0.67 -4.95
N ILE A 376 -13.26 -0.67 -3.67
CA ILE A 376 -14.02 -1.31 -2.59
C ILE A 376 -15.16 -0.39 -2.11
N VAL A 377 -14.89 0.89 -1.94
CA VAL A 377 -15.86 1.89 -1.51
C VAL A 377 -16.41 2.63 -2.73
N LEU A 378 -17.73 2.65 -2.86
CA LEU A 378 -18.45 3.28 -3.98
C LEU A 378 -18.36 4.81 -3.91
N ASP A 379 -18.61 5.37 -2.72
CA ASP A 379 -18.61 6.80 -2.50
C ASP A 379 -18.03 7.15 -1.12
N LEU A 380 -16.83 7.71 -1.13
CA LEU A 380 -16.12 8.14 0.07
C LEU A 380 -16.81 9.29 0.83
N THR A 381 -17.84 9.93 0.27
CA THR A 381 -18.63 10.95 0.99
C THR A 381 -19.79 10.35 1.80
N ARG A 382 -20.06 9.05 1.68
CA ARG A 382 -21.18 8.35 2.33
C ARG A 382 -20.70 7.36 3.39
N PRO A 383 -21.47 7.06 4.44
CA PRO A 383 -21.05 6.15 5.50
C PRO A 383 -20.54 4.80 4.98
N ARG A 384 -19.53 4.21 5.66
CA ARG A 384 -18.96 2.89 5.30
C ARG A 384 -19.85 1.72 5.76
N VAL A 385 -21.06 1.66 5.20
CA VAL A 385 -22.07 0.62 5.43
C VAL A 385 -22.14 -0.35 4.25
N PRO A 386 -22.71 -1.57 4.39
CA PRO A 386 -22.75 -2.57 3.33
C PRO A 386 -23.35 -2.09 1.99
N ALA A 387 -24.25 -1.10 2.02
CA ALA A 387 -24.82 -0.51 0.81
C ALA A 387 -23.85 0.40 0.03
N ASN A 388 -22.71 0.77 0.61
CA ASN A 388 -21.68 1.64 0.04
C ASN A 388 -20.32 0.92 -0.12
N VAL A 389 -20.27 -0.37 0.17
CA VAL A 389 -19.06 -1.19 0.15
C VAL A 389 -19.32 -2.44 -0.70
N HIS A 390 -18.39 -2.77 -1.59
CA HIS A 390 -18.39 -4.05 -2.29
C HIS A 390 -17.96 -5.18 -1.34
N GLU A 391 -18.90 -5.64 -0.50
CA GLU A 391 -18.66 -6.61 0.57
C GLU A 391 -18.12 -7.96 0.07
N ASP A 392 -18.49 -8.36 -1.15
CA ASP A 392 -18.02 -9.59 -1.80
C ASP A 392 -16.54 -9.52 -2.19
N ARG A 393 -16.10 -8.39 -2.74
CA ARG A 393 -14.69 -8.11 -3.06
C ARG A 393 -13.86 -7.91 -1.80
N LEU A 394 -14.38 -7.16 -0.83
CA LEU A 394 -13.73 -6.98 0.46
C LEU A 394 -13.56 -8.33 1.18
N ALA A 395 -14.57 -9.20 1.14
CA ALA A 395 -14.47 -10.55 1.68
C ALA A 395 -13.45 -11.45 0.96
N ALA A 396 -13.21 -11.24 -0.33
CA ALA A 396 -12.17 -11.98 -1.06
C ALA A 396 -10.75 -11.59 -0.62
N LEU A 397 -10.55 -10.34 -0.20
CA LEU A 397 -9.26 -9.76 0.19
C LEU A 397 -8.99 -9.82 1.71
N ALA A 398 -10.02 -9.71 2.54
CA ALA A 398 -9.94 -9.77 4.01
C ALA A 398 -9.74 -11.21 4.49
N ARG A 399 -8.51 -11.72 4.33
CA ARG A 399 -8.09 -13.09 4.59
C ARG A 399 -7.21 -13.16 5.83
N PRO A 400 -7.18 -14.29 6.57
CA PRO A 400 -6.18 -14.49 7.61
C PRO A 400 -4.77 -14.51 7.02
N PHE A 401 -3.80 -13.89 7.69
CA PHE A 401 -2.42 -13.83 7.22
C PHE A 401 -1.42 -13.50 8.33
N PRO A 402 -0.13 -13.89 8.19
CA PRO A 402 0.89 -13.48 9.14
C PRO A 402 1.25 -12.01 8.90
N ARG A 403 1.01 -11.13 9.88
CA ARG A 403 1.43 -9.72 9.79
C ARG A 403 2.93 -9.56 10.02
N ALA A 404 3.46 -10.31 10.98
CA ALA A 404 4.88 -10.35 11.31
C ALA A 404 5.27 -11.76 11.78
N VAL A 405 6.37 -12.31 11.29
CA VAL A 405 6.84 -13.66 11.63
C VAL A 405 8.17 -13.55 12.35
N ALA A 406 8.26 -14.07 13.58
CA ALA A 406 9.49 -14.19 14.33
C ALA A 406 10.34 -15.37 13.81
N GLY A 407 10.75 -15.25 12.54
CA GLY A 407 11.44 -16.28 11.79
C GLY A 407 11.36 -16.05 10.28
N THR A 408 11.80 -17.04 9.51
CA THR A 408 11.77 -17.04 8.05
C THR A 408 10.53 -17.79 7.58
N PRO A 409 9.55 -17.11 6.95
CA PRO A 409 8.40 -17.78 6.37
C PRO A 409 8.81 -18.82 5.32
N VAL A 410 8.19 -20.00 5.37
CA VAL A 410 8.40 -21.09 4.41
C VAL A 410 7.22 -21.17 3.44
N ARG A 411 6.00 -21.08 3.97
CA ARG A 411 4.75 -21.00 3.20
C ARG A 411 3.60 -20.53 4.09
N PHE A 412 2.62 -19.89 3.49
CA PHE A 412 1.29 -19.73 4.10
C PHE A 412 0.22 -19.70 3.02
N GLY A 413 -1.03 -19.86 3.43
CA GLY A 413 -2.17 -19.70 2.53
C GLY A 413 -3.50 -19.91 3.24
N TYR A 414 -4.56 -19.54 2.57
CA TYR A 414 -5.92 -19.63 3.08
C TYR A 414 -6.82 -20.36 2.07
N ASP A 415 -7.53 -21.40 2.51
CA ASP A 415 -8.61 -22.05 1.76
C ASP A 415 -9.92 -21.36 2.14
N PRO A 416 -10.50 -20.48 1.30
CA PRO A 416 -11.70 -19.72 1.66
C PRO A 416 -12.96 -20.59 1.72
N ALA A 417 -12.99 -21.74 1.05
CA ALA A 417 -14.13 -22.65 1.07
C ALA A 417 -14.21 -23.39 2.41
N LYS A 418 -13.07 -23.85 2.92
CA LYS A 418 -12.98 -24.50 4.24
C LYS A 418 -12.73 -23.51 5.38
N ARG A 419 -12.40 -22.27 5.05
CA ARG A 419 -11.92 -21.22 5.97
C ARG A 419 -10.69 -21.67 6.77
N VAL A 420 -9.80 -22.43 6.15
CA VAL A 420 -8.59 -22.95 6.82
C VAL A 420 -7.38 -22.14 6.39
N PHE A 421 -6.72 -21.49 7.34
CA PHE A 421 -5.43 -20.84 7.14
C PHE A 421 -4.31 -21.74 7.65
N HIS A 422 -3.16 -21.73 6.96
CA HIS A 422 -1.96 -22.40 7.39
C HIS A 422 -0.74 -21.50 7.28
N LEU A 423 0.21 -21.64 8.19
CA LEU A 423 1.53 -21.01 8.17
C LEU A 423 2.58 -22.05 8.55
N THR A 424 3.71 -22.02 7.86
CA THR A 424 4.94 -22.72 8.24
C THR A 424 6.10 -21.72 8.20
N TYR A 425 6.92 -21.70 9.25
CA TYR A 425 8.11 -20.87 9.29
C TYR A 425 9.23 -21.53 10.10
N ARG A 426 10.48 -21.15 9.83
CA ARG A 426 11.64 -21.54 10.63
C ARG A 426 11.96 -20.44 11.63
N PRO A 427 12.20 -20.74 12.93
CA PRO A 427 12.60 -19.75 13.95
C PRO A 427 14.01 -19.17 13.77
N GLN A 428 14.32 -18.71 12.55
CA GLN A 428 15.62 -18.20 12.12
C GLN A 428 15.40 -16.84 11.45
N PRO A 429 16.26 -15.84 11.71
CA PRO A 429 16.10 -14.53 11.08
C PRO A 429 16.22 -14.62 9.56
N VAL A 430 15.47 -13.79 8.85
CA VAL A 430 15.51 -13.69 7.38
C VAL A 430 16.80 -13.06 6.84
N GLY A 431 17.62 -12.48 7.71
CA GLY A 431 18.87 -11.81 7.37
C GLY A 431 19.85 -11.78 8.54
N ALA A 432 20.81 -10.86 8.48
CA ALA A 432 21.87 -10.76 9.48
C ALA A 432 21.40 -10.21 10.84
N GLN A 433 20.29 -9.47 10.88
CA GLN A 433 19.72 -8.95 12.12
C GLN A 433 19.09 -10.12 12.92
N PRO A 434 19.50 -10.36 14.17
CA PRO A 434 18.91 -11.40 14.99
C PRO A 434 17.47 -11.05 15.39
N LEU A 435 16.67 -12.09 15.67
CA LEU A 435 15.35 -11.93 16.28
C LEU A 435 15.51 -11.39 17.70
N ALA A 436 14.68 -10.42 18.08
CA ALA A 436 14.62 -9.95 19.46
C ALA A 436 14.21 -11.09 20.41
N ALA A 437 14.72 -11.07 21.63
CA ALA A 437 14.34 -12.05 22.65
C ALA A 437 12.84 -11.95 22.95
N GLY A 438 12.11 -13.06 22.81
CA GLY A 438 10.66 -13.10 22.99
C GLY A 438 9.86 -12.49 21.84
N ALA A 439 10.47 -12.27 20.67
CA ALA A 439 9.75 -11.80 19.49
C ALA A 439 8.59 -12.75 19.15
N GLU A 440 7.39 -12.17 19.00
CA GLU A 440 6.16 -12.92 18.75
C GLU A 440 5.82 -12.90 17.26
N THR A 441 5.39 -14.06 16.74
CA THR A 441 4.73 -14.15 15.43
C THR A 441 3.28 -13.69 15.58
N GLU A 442 2.84 -12.77 14.73
CA GLU A 442 1.49 -12.22 14.68
C GLU A 442 0.75 -12.71 13.44
N ILE A 443 -0.43 -13.31 13.64
CA ILE A 443 -1.35 -13.73 12.57
C ILE A 443 -2.68 -13.01 12.77
N PHE A 444 -3.11 -12.25 11.78
CA PHE A 444 -4.44 -11.64 11.81
C PHE A 444 -5.50 -12.65 11.38
N CYS A 445 -6.61 -12.69 12.10
CA CYS A 445 -7.76 -13.57 11.85
C CYS A 445 -9.02 -12.68 11.74
N PRO A 446 -9.43 -12.29 10.52
CA PRO A 446 -10.54 -11.37 10.33
C PRO A 446 -11.85 -11.97 10.86
N PRO A 447 -12.68 -11.22 11.60
CA PRO A 447 -14.02 -11.65 11.98
C PRO A 447 -14.88 -12.09 10.78
N ARG A 448 -14.65 -11.49 9.61
CA ARG A 448 -15.32 -11.84 8.36
C ARG A 448 -14.99 -13.25 7.87
N ALA A 449 -13.75 -13.70 8.07
CA ALA A 449 -13.34 -15.08 7.77
C ALA A 449 -13.85 -16.06 8.85
N TYR A 450 -13.96 -15.61 10.10
CA TYR A 450 -14.30 -16.43 11.27
C TYR A 450 -15.44 -15.85 12.10
N PRO A 451 -16.68 -15.73 11.57
CA PRO A 451 -17.78 -15.06 12.25
C PRO A 451 -18.24 -15.75 13.53
N GLN A 452 -17.93 -17.04 13.69
CA GLN A 452 -18.22 -17.85 14.88
C GLN A 452 -16.95 -18.12 15.72
N GLY A 453 -15.88 -17.38 15.44
CA GLY A 453 -14.55 -17.64 15.96
C GLY A 453 -13.85 -18.80 15.24
N TYR A 454 -12.64 -19.09 15.71
CA TYR A 454 -11.78 -20.13 15.17
C TYR A 454 -11.11 -20.92 16.32
N LYS A 455 -10.46 -22.01 15.97
CA LYS A 455 -9.51 -22.76 16.81
C LYS A 455 -8.15 -22.78 16.13
N VAL A 456 -7.10 -22.96 16.94
CA VAL A 456 -5.70 -22.95 16.50
C VAL A 456 -5.06 -24.27 16.86
N ILE A 457 -4.40 -24.90 15.88
CA ILE A 457 -3.52 -26.05 16.08
C ILE A 457 -2.10 -25.55 15.80
N VAL A 458 -1.21 -25.67 16.78
CA VAL A 458 0.16 -25.16 16.69
C VAL A 458 1.15 -26.23 17.13
N HIS A 459 2.26 -26.35 16.41
CA HIS A 459 3.40 -27.18 16.77
C HIS A 459 4.69 -26.35 16.74
N GLY A 460 5.56 -26.54 17.74
CA GLY A 460 6.83 -25.82 17.88
C GLY A 460 6.70 -24.39 18.43
N ALA A 461 5.50 -24.00 18.88
CA ALA A 461 5.24 -22.71 19.49
C ALA A 461 4.08 -22.80 20.49
N SER A 462 4.02 -21.82 21.38
CA SER A 462 2.95 -21.64 22.37
C SER A 462 2.14 -20.37 22.08
N MET A 463 0.85 -20.40 22.43
CA MET A 463 -0.03 -19.23 22.33
C MET A 463 0.39 -18.16 23.36
N ALA A 464 0.52 -16.91 22.91
CA ALA A 464 0.74 -15.73 23.75
C ALA A 464 -0.50 -14.81 23.82
N SER A 465 -1.41 -14.88 22.84
CA SER A 465 -2.68 -14.15 22.83
C SER A 465 -3.82 -14.92 23.51
N ALA A 466 -4.90 -14.22 23.86
CA ALA A 466 -6.09 -14.88 24.41
C ALA A 466 -6.86 -15.64 23.32
N PRO A 467 -7.64 -16.69 23.68
CA PRO A 467 -8.47 -17.41 22.72
C PRO A 467 -9.52 -16.51 22.05
N GLY A 468 -9.49 -16.43 20.72
CA GLY A 468 -10.46 -15.66 19.94
C GLY A 468 -10.06 -14.22 19.62
N ASP A 469 -8.87 -13.78 20.02
CA ASP A 469 -8.31 -12.47 19.61
C ASP A 469 -8.10 -12.40 18.10
N ASN A 470 -8.59 -11.35 17.43
CA ASN A 470 -8.36 -11.16 15.99
C ASN A 470 -6.87 -11.07 15.60
N VAL A 471 -5.97 -10.86 16.55
CA VAL A 471 -4.52 -10.96 16.37
C VAL A 471 -3.99 -12.10 17.23
N LEU A 472 -3.71 -13.23 16.59
CA LEU A 472 -3.03 -14.36 17.21
C LEU A 472 -1.56 -14.05 17.41
N ARG A 473 -1.06 -14.28 18.63
CA ARG A 473 0.36 -14.13 18.95
C ARG A 473 0.96 -15.45 19.40
N LEU A 474 2.14 -15.77 18.87
CA LEU A 474 2.83 -17.03 19.10
C LEU A 474 4.29 -16.79 19.48
N ILE A 475 4.76 -17.48 20.52
CA ILE A 475 6.18 -17.54 20.88
C ILE A 475 6.68 -18.93 20.50
N HIS A 476 7.70 -19.01 19.64
CA HIS A 476 8.29 -20.30 19.26
C HIS A 476 9.08 -20.92 20.42
N ASP A 477 9.10 -22.25 20.47
CA ASP A 477 9.90 -22.97 21.44
C ASP A 477 11.39 -22.85 21.10
N ARG A 478 12.26 -22.74 22.10
CA ARG A 478 13.72 -22.55 21.86
C ARG A 478 14.37 -23.66 21.05
N SER A 479 13.81 -24.88 21.10
CA SER A 479 14.31 -26.05 20.39
C SER A 479 13.58 -26.33 19.07
N ALA A 480 12.61 -25.50 18.68
CA ALA A 480 11.84 -25.70 17.46
C ALA A 480 12.71 -25.46 16.22
N ALA A 481 12.84 -26.49 15.37
CA ALA A 481 13.45 -26.34 14.04
C ALA A 481 12.47 -25.70 13.03
N GLU A 482 11.18 -25.90 13.25
CA GLU A 482 10.08 -25.41 12.41
C GLU A 482 8.84 -25.20 13.28
N VAL A 483 8.04 -24.20 12.94
CA VAL A 483 6.73 -23.94 13.53
C VAL A 483 5.67 -24.11 12.46
N THR A 484 4.61 -24.84 12.81
CA THR A 484 3.41 -24.97 11.97
C THR A 484 2.19 -24.47 12.72
N VAL A 485 1.35 -23.72 12.01
CA VAL A 485 0.11 -23.15 12.53
C VAL A 485 -1.00 -23.49 11.56
N ARG A 486 -2.12 -23.96 12.09
CA ARG A 486 -3.37 -24.13 11.36
C ARG A 486 -4.48 -23.44 12.13
N VAL A 487 -5.18 -22.55 11.44
CA VAL A 487 -6.37 -21.85 11.97
C VAL A 487 -7.57 -22.31 11.18
N GLU A 488 -8.61 -22.76 11.88
CA GLU A 488 -9.84 -23.29 11.26
C GLU A 488 -11.08 -22.87 12.06
N PRO A 489 -12.27 -22.86 11.43
CA PRO A 489 -13.50 -22.53 12.14
C PRO A 489 -13.73 -23.43 13.35
N ARG A 490 -14.43 -22.90 14.37
CA ARG A 490 -14.81 -23.68 15.55
C ARG A 490 -15.78 -24.81 15.23
#